data_AF-A0A535W5V8-F1
#
_entry.id   AF-A0A535W5V8-F1
#
_cell.length_a   1.000
_cell.length_b   1.000
_cell.length_c   1.000
_cell.angle_alpha   90.00
_cell.angle_beta   90.00
_cell.angle_gamma   90.00
#
_symmetry.space_group_name_H-M   'P 1'
#
loop_
_entity.id
_entity.type
_entity.pdbx_description
1 polymer ?
#
loop_
_entity_poly.entity_id
_entity_poly.type
_entity_poly.pdbx_seq_one_letter_code
_entity_poly.pdbx_strand_id
1 'polypeptide(L)'
;MLLIQDTTEIDYQSHPKTSGLGPIGNGSHQGFLLQTVLAVVPNSRQVLGIAHQDPFLRQPAPPKETKQHRLQRERESPVWERSVQALGSPPEGVRRVHIGDRYSEIFSFLSLLVNSVRSEQVLGPRVSNQREA
;
A
#
# COMPACT_ATOMS: atom_id res chain seq x y z
N MET A 1 3.61 -8.73 -16.82
CA MET A 1 3.62 -7.32 -16.37
C MET A 1 3.99 -7.30 -14.91
N LEU A 2 4.92 -6.43 -14.52
CA LEU A 2 5.27 -6.20 -13.12
C LEU A 2 4.37 -5.10 -12.57
N LEU A 3 3.81 -5.31 -11.39
CA LEU A 3 2.98 -4.37 -10.65
C LEU A 3 3.70 -4.05 -9.34
N ILE A 4 4.46 -2.95 -9.34
CA ILE A 4 5.26 -2.52 -8.20
C ILE A 4 4.38 -1.69 -7.29
N GLN A 5 4.30 -2.06 -6.02
CA GLN A 5 3.42 -1.46 -5.04
C GLN A 5 4.23 -0.90 -3.87
N ASP A 6 3.98 0.36 -3.52
CA ASP A 6 4.57 1.01 -2.35
C ASP A 6 3.64 2.10 -1.80
N THR A 7 3.76 2.40 -0.52
CA THR A 7 3.03 3.49 0.16
C THR A 7 3.96 4.67 0.41
N THR A 8 3.56 5.85 -0.06
CA THR A 8 4.28 7.10 0.16
C THR A 8 3.46 8.04 1.06
N GLU A 9 4.12 8.74 1.98
CA GLU A 9 3.50 9.82 2.76
C GLU A 9 3.56 11.13 1.98
N ILE A 10 2.42 11.82 1.86
CA ILE A 10 2.31 13.13 1.22
C ILE A 10 2.17 14.19 2.31
N ASP A 11 3.23 14.98 2.49
CA ASP A 11 3.36 15.97 3.56
C ASP A 11 2.78 17.33 3.17
N TYR A 12 1.80 17.79 3.95
CA TYR A 12 1.14 19.08 3.79
C TYR A 12 1.37 20.01 4.99
N GLN A 13 2.34 19.72 5.87
CA GLN A 13 2.61 20.52 7.07
C GLN A 13 2.81 22.02 6.77
N SER A 14 3.41 22.35 5.63
CA SER A 14 3.66 23.75 5.20
C SER A 14 2.43 24.43 4.58
N HIS A 15 1.28 23.76 4.50
CA HIS A 15 0.05 24.24 3.86
C HIS A 15 -1.09 24.31 4.89
N PRO A 16 -1.09 25.30 5.80
CA PRO A 16 -2.00 25.34 6.95
C PRO A 16 -3.48 25.55 6.59
N LYS A 17 -3.78 25.91 5.34
CA LYS A 17 -5.15 26.05 4.84
C LYS A 17 -5.74 24.73 4.35
N THR A 18 -4.93 23.67 4.23
CA THR A 18 -5.39 22.35 3.80
C THR A 18 -6.02 21.62 4.99
N SER A 19 -7.30 21.29 4.87
CA SER A 19 -8.07 20.54 5.87
C SER A 19 -8.32 19.09 5.45
N GLY A 20 -8.78 18.25 6.37
CA GLY A 20 -9.12 16.85 6.08
C GLY A 20 -7.89 15.93 5.98
N LEU A 21 -6.79 16.33 6.60
CA LEU A 21 -5.53 15.57 6.67
C LEU A 21 -5.50 14.69 7.91
N GLY A 22 -4.60 13.71 7.90
CA GLY A 22 -4.28 12.85 9.04
C GLY A 22 -2.81 12.98 9.45
N PRO A 23 -2.44 12.41 10.61
CA PRO A 23 -1.04 12.37 11.04
C PRO A 23 -0.20 11.51 10.11
N ILE A 24 1.00 11.98 9.77
CA ILE A 24 2.02 11.20 9.02
C ILE A 24 3.34 11.14 9.80
N GLY A 25 4.26 10.26 9.37
CA GLY A 25 5.53 10.02 10.04
C GLY A 25 5.32 9.58 11.49
N ASN A 26 5.97 10.28 12.42
CA ASN A 26 5.83 10.06 13.87
C ASN A 26 4.64 10.82 14.50
N GLY A 27 3.74 11.38 13.69
CA GLY A 27 2.58 12.15 14.14
C GLY A 27 2.84 13.65 14.34
N SER A 28 4.04 14.14 14.03
CA SER A 28 4.37 15.58 14.12
C SER A 28 3.90 16.40 12.90
N HIS A 29 3.63 15.74 11.77
CA HIS A 29 3.24 16.37 10.52
C HIS A 29 1.82 15.95 10.10
N GLN A 30 1.19 16.78 9.26
CA GLN A 30 -0.15 16.53 8.70
C GLN A 30 -0.07 16.26 7.19
N GLY A 31 -0.76 15.22 6.75
CA GLY A 31 -0.72 14.75 5.37
C GLY A 31 -1.68 13.61 5.11
N PHE A 32 -1.37 12.78 4.12
CA PHE A 32 -2.06 11.52 3.86
C PHE A 32 -1.09 10.47 3.30
N LEU A 33 -1.50 9.22 3.27
CA LEU A 33 -0.74 8.13 2.67
C LEU A 33 -1.31 7.80 1.30
N LEU A 34 -0.45 7.46 0.36
CA LEU A 34 -0.81 7.12 -1.00
C LEU A 34 -0.20 5.78 -1.37
N GLN A 35 -1.03 4.74 -1.43
CA GLN A 35 -0.62 3.47 -2.02
C GLN A 35 -0.64 3.63 -3.54
N THR A 36 0.50 3.39 -4.18
CA THR A 36 0.62 3.47 -5.63
C THR A 36 0.94 2.09 -6.20
N VAL A 37 0.38 1.76 -7.37
CA VAL A 37 0.75 0.61 -8.18
C VAL A 37 1.33 1.09 -9.51
N LEU A 38 2.61 0.84 -9.75
CA LEU A 38 3.33 1.17 -10.98
C LEU A 38 3.40 -0.05 -11.90
N ALA A 39 2.93 0.08 -13.14
CA ALA A 39 3.01 -0.97 -14.15
C ALA A 39 4.30 -0.87 -14.97
N VAL A 40 5.05 -1.98 -15.03
CA VAL A 40 6.33 -2.06 -15.74
C VAL A 40 6.39 -3.31 -16.63
N VAL A 41 6.92 -3.14 -17.83
CA VAL A 41 7.25 -4.26 -18.72
C VAL A 41 8.56 -4.91 -18.25
N PRO A 42 8.59 -6.21 -17.91
CA PRO A 42 9.75 -6.83 -17.26
C PRO A 42 11.02 -6.79 -18.11
N ASN A 43 10.92 -7.13 -19.40
CA ASN A 43 12.10 -7.30 -20.27
C ASN A 43 12.73 -5.95 -20.63
N SER A 44 11.92 -4.97 -21.04
CA SER A 44 12.39 -3.64 -21.45
C SER A 44 12.55 -2.67 -20.29
N ARG A 45 11.98 -2.98 -19.11
CA ARG A 45 11.84 -2.08 -17.95
C ARG A 45 11.07 -0.80 -18.28
N GLN A 46 10.31 -0.80 -19.37
CA GLN A 46 9.47 0.34 -19.74
C GLN A 46 8.38 0.54 -18.69
N VAL A 47 8.32 1.76 -18.14
CA VAL A 47 7.22 2.18 -17.27
C VAL A 47 6.01 2.48 -18.16
N LEU A 48 4.93 1.73 -17.95
CA LEU A 48 3.65 1.96 -18.65
C LEU A 48 2.84 3.07 -17.99
N GLY A 49 3.05 3.29 -16.69
CA GLY A 49 2.39 4.32 -15.89
C GLY A 49 1.81 3.78 -14.60
N ILE A 50 1.03 4.62 -13.93
CA ILE A 50 0.32 4.29 -12.70
C ILE A 50 -0.91 3.46 -13.06
N ALA A 51 -0.98 2.23 -12.55
CA ALA A 51 -2.11 1.34 -12.73
C ALA A 51 -3.22 1.58 -11.70
N HIS A 52 -2.85 2.01 -10.49
CA HIS A 52 -3.79 2.31 -9.42
C HIS A 52 -3.16 3.25 -8.38
N GLN A 53 -4.00 4.07 -7.75
CA GLN A 53 -3.65 4.93 -6.63
C GLN A 53 -4.81 4.98 -5.62
N ASP A 54 -4.49 4.83 -4.34
CA ASP A 54 -5.45 4.82 -3.24
C ASP A 54 -4.95 5.73 -2.12
N PRO A 55 -5.47 6.98 -2.02
CA PRO A 55 -5.18 7.86 -0.91
C PRO A 55 -5.97 7.44 0.34
N PHE A 56 -5.31 7.40 1.49
CA PHE A 56 -5.96 7.11 2.77
C PHE A 56 -5.34 7.91 3.92
N LEU A 57 -6.11 8.08 4.98
CA LEU A 57 -5.66 8.76 6.20
C LEU A 57 -5.27 7.72 7.25
N ARG A 58 -4.10 7.90 7.86
CA ARG A 58 -3.71 7.16 9.07
C ARG A 58 -4.65 7.52 10.21
N GLN A 59 -5.19 6.51 10.87
CA GLN A 59 -6.01 6.70 12.07
C GLN A 59 -5.09 6.70 13.30
N PRO A 60 -5.03 7.81 14.08
CA PRO A 60 -4.20 7.83 15.28
C PRO A 60 -4.70 6.80 16.30
N ALA A 61 -3.77 6.15 16.99
CA ALA A 61 -4.10 5.25 18.08
C ALA A 61 -4.86 6.02 19.19
N PRO A 62 -6.02 5.53 19.67
CA PRO A 62 -6.73 6.17 20.75
C PRO A 62 -5.88 6.25 22.03
N PRO A 63 -6.05 7.29 22.86
CA PRO A 63 -5.38 7.35 24.15
C PRO A 63 -5.79 6.16 25.02
N LYS A 64 -4.81 5.53 25.69
CA LYS A 64 -5.01 4.35 26.55
C LYS A 64 -5.59 3.12 25.82
N GLU A 65 -5.26 2.95 24.53
CA GLU A 65 -5.66 1.78 23.76
C GLU A 65 -5.17 0.48 24.42
N THR A 66 -6.07 -0.48 24.60
CA THR A 66 -5.72 -1.83 25.08
C THR A 66 -5.30 -2.71 23.91
N LYS A 67 -4.58 -3.80 24.18
CA LYS A 67 -4.24 -4.79 23.14
C LYS A 67 -5.47 -5.32 22.38
N GLN A 68 -6.59 -5.49 23.08
CA GLN A 68 -7.85 -5.95 22.48
C GLN A 68 -8.46 -4.89 21.55
N HIS A 69 -8.47 -3.62 21.96
CA HIS A 69 -8.93 -2.52 21.10
C HIS A 69 -8.08 -2.41 19.82
N ARG A 70 -6.75 -2.52 19.95
CA ARG A 70 -5.84 -2.49 18.81
C ARG A 70 -6.10 -3.60 17.79
N LEU A 71 -6.49 -4.79 18.24
CA LEU A 71 -6.81 -5.90 17.35
C LEU A 71 -8.11 -5.67 16.55
N GLN A 72 -9.02 -4.86 17.09
CA GLN A 72 -10.31 -4.52 16.48
C GLN A 72 -10.24 -3.25 15.62
N ARG A 73 -9.17 -2.46 15.75
CA ARG A 73 -8.96 -1.23 14.97
C ARG A 73 -8.79 -1.55 13.49
N GLU A 74 -9.34 -0.68 12.64
CA GLU A 74 -9.05 -0.71 11.20
C GLU A 74 -7.54 -0.54 10.98
N ARG A 75 -6.98 -1.47 10.21
CA ARG A 75 -5.56 -1.50 9.88
C ARG A 75 -5.31 -0.73 8.59
N GLU A 76 -4.08 -0.27 8.40
CA GLU A 76 -3.64 0.31 7.12
C GLU A 76 -3.39 -0.78 6.06
N SER A 77 -3.04 -1.99 6.51
CA SER A 77 -2.69 -3.15 5.68
C SER A 77 -3.70 -3.57 4.59
N PRO A 78 -5.03 -3.36 4.71
CA PRO A 78 -5.97 -3.70 3.64
C PRO A 78 -5.77 -2.91 2.34
N VAL A 79 -4.99 -1.82 2.34
CA VAL A 79 -4.72 -1.03 1.13
C VAL A 79 -4.05 -1.87 0.01
N TRP A 80 -3.25 -2.87 0.38
CA TRP A 80 -2.66 -3.82 -0.56
C TRP A 80 -3.73 -4.68 -1.26
N GLU A 81 -4.72 -5.15 -0.49
CA GLU A 81 -5.85 -5.93 -1.02
C GLU A 81 -6.79 -5.08 -1.88
N ARG A 82 -7.10 -3.85 -1.43
CA ARG A 82 -7.89 -2.88 -2.20
C ARG A 82 -7.26 -2.61 -3.56
N SER A 83 -5.94 -2.50 -3.61
CA SER A 83 -5.19 -2.33 -4.87
C SER A 83 -5.35 -3.52 -5.82
N VAL A 84 -5.32 -4.75 -5.32
CA VAL A 84 -5.52 -5.96 -6.14
C VAL A 84 -6.96 -6.02 -6.66
N GLN A 85 -7.93 -5.77 -5.78
CA GLN A 85 -9.34 -5.76 -6.14
C GLN A 85 -9.66 -4.70 -7.21
N ALA A 86 -9.12 -3.49 -7.07
CA ALA A 86 -9.31 -2.40 -8.01
C ALA A 86 -8.74 -2.70 -9.41
N LEU A 87 -7.63 -3.44 -9.48
CA LEU A 87 -7.01 -3.85 -10.75
C LEU A 87 -7.74 -5.01 -11.44
N GLY A 88 -8.57 -5.75 -10.70
CA GLY A 88 -9.34 -6.89 -11.19
C GLY A 88 -8.49 -8.01 -11.78
N SER A 89 -9.12 -8.84 -12.61
CA SER A 89 -8.43 -9.93 -13.32
C SER A 89 -7.50 -9.37 -14.40
N PRO A 90 -6.35 -10.04 -14.67
CA PRO A 90 -5.52 -9.67 -15.80
C PRO A 90 -6.25 -9.91 -17.14
N PRO A 91 -5.94 -9.10 -18.17
CA PRO A 91 -6.35 -9.43 -19.54
C PRO A 91 -5.87 -10.82 -19.97
N GLU A 92 -6.57 -11.41 -20.93
CA GLU A 92 -6.18 -12.72 -21.47
C GLU A 92 -4.72 -12.72 -21.97
N GLY A 93 -3.99 -13.79 -21.69
CA GLY A 93 -2.58 -13.93 -22.05
C GLY A 93 -1.60 -13.09 -21.21
N VAL A 94 -2.07 -12.24 -20.30
CA VAL A 94 -1.21 -11.41 -19.43
C VAL A 94 -1.02 -12.08 -18.08
N ARG A 95 0.24 -12.31 -17.68
CA ARG A 95 0.61 -12.61 -16.29
C ARG A 95 0.91 -11.31 -15.54
N ARG A 96 0.31 -11.14 -14.35
CA ARG A 96 0.63 -10.04 -13.42
C ARG A 96 1.53 -10.57 -12.31
N VAL A 97 2.62 -9.88 -12.04
CA VAL A 97 3.54 -10.20 -10.94
C VAL A 97 3.53 -9.02 -10.00
N HIS A 98 3.08 -9.21 -8.76
CA HIS A 98 3.05 -8.16 -7.75
C HIS A 98 4.40 -8.07 -7.06
N ILE A 99 4.96 -6.87 -6.97
CA ILE A 99 6.24 -6.62 -6.31
C ILE A 99 5.98 -5.65 -5.19
N GLY A 100 6.33 -6.04 -3.98
CA GLY A 100 6.25 -5.22 -2.78
C GLY A 100 7.49 -5.42 -1.93
N ASP A 101 7.69 -4.53 -0.98
CA ASP A 101 8.70 -4.71 0.06
C ASP A 101 8.17 -5.66 1.16
N ARG A 102 8.88 -5.74 2.28
CA ARG A 102 8.48 -6.57 3.42
C ARG A 102 7.12 -6.18 4.01
N TYR A 103 6.68 -4.93 3.89
CA TYR A 103 5.36 -4.55 4.39
C TYR A 103 4.22 -5.24 3.65
N SER A 104 4.48 -5.78 2.45
CA SER A 104 3.54 -6.61 1.72
C SER A 104 3.47 -8.07 2.20
N GLU A 105 4.26 -8.49 3.20
CA GLU A 105 4.24 -9.84 3.79
C GLU A 105 3.01 -10.06 4.71
N ILE A 106 1.82 -9.85 4.15
CA ILE A 106 0.54 -9.93 4.86
C ILE A 106 -0.22 -11.14 4.33
N PHE A 107 -0.53 -12.10 5.21
CA PHE A 107 -1.16 -13.37 4.80
C PHE A 107 -2.41 -13.19 3.93
N SER A 108 -3.29 -12.24 4.27
CA SER A 108 -4.53 -11.99 3.54
C SER A 108 -4.28 -11.46 2.13
N PHE A 109 -3.31 -10.54 1.96
CA PHE A 109 -2.85 -10.08 0.66
C PHE A 109 -2.25 -11.21 -0.18
N LEU A 110 -1.36 -12.01 0.39
CA LEU A 110 -0.75 -13.16 -0.29
C LEU A 110 -1.80 -14.19 -0.73
N SER A 111 -2.75 -14.49 0.15
CA SER A 111 -3.87 -15.40 -0.14
C SER A 111 -4.73 -14.87 -1.27
N LEU A 112 -5.01 -13.56 -1.30
CA LEU A 112 -5.77 -12.92 -2.36
C LEU A 112 -5.06 -13.06 -3.72
N LEU A 113 -3.74 -12.83 -3.74
CA LEU A 113 -2.93 -12.99 -4.96
C LEU A 113 -3.00 -14.43 -5.50
N VAL A 114 -2.75 -15.43 -4.66
CA VAL A 114 -2.78 -16.85 -5.06
C VAL A 114 -4.16 -17.26 -5.61
N ASN A 115 -5.23 -16.78 -4.98
CA ASN A 115 -6.60 -17.09 -5.40
C ASN A 115 -7.04 -16.30 -6.64
N SER A 116 -6.40 -15.16 -6.93
CA SER A 116 -6.55 -14.45 -8.20
C SER A 116 -5.70 -15.16 -9.27
N VAL A 117 -6.32 -16.05 -10.04
CA VAL A 117 -5.68 -16.94 -11.01
C VAL A 117 -4.62 -16.22 -11.86
N ARG A 118 -3.36 -16.71 -11.80
CA ARG A 118 -2.13 -16.26 -12.48
C ARG A 118 -1.43 -15.01 -11.92
N SER A 119 -1.16 -14.98 -10.61
CA SER A 119 -0.23 -14.02 -10.02
C SER A 119 0.95 -14.70 -9.29
N GLU A 120 2.14 -14.10 -9.41
CA GLU A 120 3.37 -14.46 -8.67
C GLU A 120 3.86 -13.22 -7.92
N GLN A 121 4.53 -13.38 -6.78
CA GLN A 121 5.04 -12.26 -5.98
C GLN A 121 6.57 -12.34 -5.82
N VAL A 122 7.24 -11.19 -5.81
CA VAL A 122 8.66 -11.07 -5.47
C VAL A 122 8.83 -10.05 -4.34
N LEU A 123 9.49 -10.46 -3.26
CA LEU A 123 9.76 -9.62 -2.08
C LEU A 123 11.14 -8.96 -2.17
N GLY A 124 11.19 -7.64 -1.91
CA GLY A 124 12.43 -6.85 -1.88
C GLY A 124 13.13 -6.84 -0.50
N PRO A 125 14.43 -6.47 -0.44
CA PRO A 125 15.17 -6.31 0.82
C PRO A 125 14.69 -5.10 1.65
N ARG A 126 15.04 -5.11 2.94
CA ARG A 126 14.59 -4.16 3.98
C ARG A 126 15.02 -2.70 3.72
N VAL A 127 14.07 -1.76 3.71
CA VAL A 127 14.32 -0.31 3.84
C VAL A 127 13.92 0.13 5.25
N SER A 128 14.83 0.82 5.95
CA SER A 128 14.85 0.96 7.42
C SER A 128 13.89 1.97 8.05
N ASN A 129 12.98 2.61 7.32
CA ASN A 129 12.37 3.87 7.76
C ASN A 129 10.90 3.83 8.20
N GLN A 130 10.24 2.68 8.25
CA GLN A 130 8.84 2.63 8.69
C GLN A 130 8.72 1.78 9.96
N ARG A 131 8.07 2.32 10.99
CA ARG A 131 7.63 1.60 12.20
C ARG A 131 6.10 1.67 12.20
N GLU A 132 5.44 0.52 12.26
CA GLU A 132 3.99 0.39 12.41
C GLU A 132 3.50 1.02 13.73
N ALA A 133 2.31 1.64 13.67
CA ALA A 133 1.53 2.14 14.81
C ALA A 133 0.26 1.29 15.03
#